data_AF-G0N1E4-F1
#
_entry.id   AF-G0N1E4-F1
#
_cell.length_a   1.000
_cell.length_b   1.000
_cell.length_c   1.000
_cell.angle_alpha   90.00
_cell.angle_beta   90.00
_cell.angle_gamma   90.00
#
_symmetry.space_group_name_H-M   'P 1'
#
loop_
_entity.id
_entity.type
_entity.pdbx_description
1 polymer ?
#
loop_
_entity_poly.entity_id
_entity_poly.type
_entity_poly.pdbx_seq_one_letter_code
_entity_poly.pdbx_strand_id
1 'polypeptide(L)'
;MNVIAGVNKMFMSYLAIQRFILYFWPDLSLCDTHRSIWSTYSVFSLYQTAKPVSQFFLKNNPGLKLLPFFFFGEDLFLIFATALYVPVFWSIRKLKHLPSAKLNNPHRYVLWQLLATVAYKILFTIPSMVLQDIIMTERITGLQTLDYFAIPIISQVTYLGCNRRNRREFIKEVSKRLWFKILCGRCCSKKKSTVEPTPDAIVQLSVMERI
;
A
#
# COMPACT_ATOMS: atom_id res chain seq x y z
N MET A 1 -2.00 -13.33 -10.69
CA MET A 1 -1.10 -12.32 -10.08
C MET A 1 -1.83 -11.09 -9.51
N ASN A 2 -3.06 -11.24 -9.00
CA ASN A 2 -3.83 -10.15 -8.37
C ASN A 2 -3.79 -10.18 -6.81
N VAL A 3 -2.99 -11.09 -6.27
CA VAL A 3 -2.93 -11.41 -4.83
C VAL A 3 -2.32 -10.24 -4.05
N ILE A 4 -1.24 -9.64 -4.56
CA ILE A 4 -0.51 -8.56 -3.87
C ILE A 4 -1.40 -7.32 -3.64
N ALA A 5 -2.16 -6.93 -4.67
CA ALA A 5 -3.11 -5.81 -4.61
C ALA A 5 -4.20 -6.01 -3.56
N GLY A 6 -4.84 -7.19 -3.55
CA GLY A 6 -5.86 -7.50 -2.56
C GLY A 6 -5.29 -7.63 -1.14
N VAL A 7 -4.14 -8.29 -0.99
CA VAL A 7 -3.45 -8.43 0.30
C VAL A 7 -3.09 -7.06 0.88
N ASN A 8 -2.63 -6.11 0.06
CA ASN A 8 -2.34 -4.75 0.53
C ASN A 8 -3.60 -4.02 1.03
N LYS A 9 -4.74 -4.14 0.32
CA LYS A 9 -6.02 -3.56 0.77
C LYS A 9 -6.48 -4.18 2.11
N MET A 10 -6.30 -5.48 2.26
CA MET A 10 -6.62 -6.22 3.48
C MET A 10 -5.73 -5.78 4.65
N PHE A 11 -4.43 -5.68 4.43
CA PHE A 11 -3.49 -5.24 5.45
C PHE A 11 -3.84 -3.83 5.97
N MET A 12 -4.17 -2.93 5.04
CA MET A 12 -4.55 -1.56 5.38
C MET A 12 -5.87 -1.47 6.16
N SER A 13 -6.86 -2.29 5.80
CA SER A 13 -8.16 -2.34 6.50
C SER A 13 -8.05 -3.02 7.87
N TYR A 14 -7.31 -4.11 7.99
CA TYR A 14 -7.00 -4.77 9.26
C TYR A 14 -6.29 -3.81 10.23
N LEU A 15 -5.24 -3.12 9.77
CA LEU A 15 -4.54 -2.12 10.58
C LEU A 15 -5.45 -0.98 11.03
N ALA A 16 -6.37 -0.55 10.17
CA ALA A 16 -7.35 0.49 10.52
C ALA A 16 -8.28 0.03 11.64
N ILE A 17 -8.84 -1.17 11.53
CA ILE A 17 -9.74 -1.77 12.52
C ILE A 17 -9.00 -2.05 13.84
N GLN A 18 -7.80 -2.63 13.77
CA GLN A 18 -6.97 -2.87 14.94
C GLN A 18 -6.70 -1.57 15.72
N ARG A 19 -6.36 -0.49 15.01
CA ARG A 19 -6.12 0.82 15.63
C ARG A 19 -7.40 1.45 16.19
N PHE A 20 -8.55 1.20 15.58
CA PHE A 20 -9.83 1.62 16.11
C PHE A 20 -10.15 0.90 17.42
N ILE A 21 -10.05 -0.43 17.44
CA ILE A 21 -10.34 -1.24 18.63
C ILE A 21 -9.40 -0.85 19.78
N LEU A 22 -8.09 -0.79 19.55
CA LEU A 22 -7.12 -0.39 20.59
C LEU A 22 -7.35 1.02 21.14
N TYR A 23 -7.91 1.92 20.33
CA TYR A 23 -8.17 3.29 20.75
C TYR A 23 -9.44 3.41 21.61
N PHE A 24 -10.51 2.70 21.26
CA PHE A 24 -11.80 2.79 21.97
C PHE A 24 -11.96 1.75 23.10
N TRP A 25 -11.27 0.61 23.00
CA TRP A 25 -11.28 -0.48 23.99
C TRP A 25 -9.84 -0.94 24.26
N PRO A 26 -9.06 -0.18 25.05
CA PRO A 26 -7.67 -0.50 25.35
C PRO A 26 -7.51 -1.83 26.12
N ASP A 27 -8.53 -2.23 26.87
CA ASP A 27 -8.56 -3.50 27.63
C ASP A 27 -8.70 -4.73 26.72
N LEU A 28 -9.12 -4.54 25.47
CA LEU A 28 -9.17 -5.60 24.47
C LEU A 28 -7.78 -5.77 23.87
N SER A 29 -6.90 -6.47 24.61
CA SER A 29 -5.59 -6.86 24.10
C SER A 29 -5.77 -7.85 22.94
N LEU A 30 -5.84 -7.33 21.71
CA LEU A 30 -5.81 -8.16 20.51
C LEU A 30 -4.57 -9.07 20.57
N CYS A 31 -4.79 -10.38 20.34
CA CYS A 31 -3.78 -11.42 20.36
C CYS A 31 -2.46 -10.98 19.71
N ASP A 32 -1.35 -11.57 20.19
CA ASP A 32 0.01 -11.44 19.68
C ASP A 32 0.04 -10.94 18.23
N THR A 33 0.36 -9.65 18.07
CA THR A 33 0.12 -8.92 16.81
C THR A 33 0.77 -9.64 15.62
N HIS A 34 1.91 -10.28 15.86
CA HIS A 34 2.59 -11.12 14.88
C HIS A 34 1.75 -12.33 14.44
N ARG A 35 1.25 -13.15 15.39
CA ARG A 35 0.47 -14.35 15.09
C ARG A 35 -0.86 -14.02 14.41
N SER A 36 -1.52 -12.93 14.83
CA SER A 36 -2.75 -12.44 14.20
C SER A 36 -2.52 -11.99 12.74
N ILE A 37 -1.43 -11.27 12.47
CA ILE A 37 -1.07 -10.84 11.11
C ILE A 37 -0.83 -12.03 10.20
N TRP A 38 -0.06 -13.03 10.64
CA TRP A 38 0.22 -14.23 9.83
C TRP A 38 -1.04 -15.06 9.59
N SER A 39 -1.89 -15.24 10.60
CA SER A 39 -3.17 -15.96 10.44
C SER A 39 -4.08 -15.26 9.43
N THR A 40 -4.23 -13.94 9.56
CA THR A 40 -5.02 -13.11 8.63
C THR A 40 -4.44 -13.19 7.21
N TYR A 41 -3.12 -13.15 7.07
CA TYR A 41 -2.43 -13.27 5.78
C TYR A 41 -2.69 -14.62 5.11
N SER A 42 -2.62 -15.72 5.87
CA SER A 42 -2.85 -17.07 5.38
C SER A 42 -4.29 -17.28 4.92
N VAL A 43 -5.27 -16.89 5.73
CA VAL A 43 -6.71 -17.00 5.39
C VAL A 43 -7.04 -16.19 4.14
N PHE A 44 -6.52 -14.97 4.03
CA PHE A 44 -6.78 -14.14 2.86
C PHE A 44 -6.04 -14.59 1.61
N SER A 45 -4.82 -15.10 1.75
CA SER A 45 -4.10 -15.67 0.61
C SER A 45 -4.86 -16.85 0.02
N LEU A 46 -5.44 -17.71 0.87
CA LEU A 46 -6.32 -18.81 0.45
C LEU A 46 -7.62 -18.31 -0.22
N TYR A 47 -8.26 -17.27 0.33
CA TYR A 47 -9.43 -16.67 -0.30
C TYR A 47 -9.14 -16.11 -1.71
N GLN A 48 -7.98 -15.47 -1.88
CA GLN A 48 -7.57 -14.88 -3.15
C GLN A 48 -7.23 -15.91 -4.23
N THR A 49 -6.75 -17.10 -3.85
CA THR A 49 -6.53 -18.20 -4.80
C THR A 49 -7.84 -18.93 -5.15
N ALA A 50 -8.85 -18.92 -4.28
CA ALA A 50 -10.16 -19.51 -4.55
C ALA A 50 -11.01 -18.70 -5.54
N LYS A 51 -10.83 -17.37 -5.61
CA LYS A 51 -11.56 -16.48 -6.53
C LYS A 51 -11.52 -16.87 -8.01
N PRO A 52 -10.36 -17.09 -8.67
CA PRO A 52 -10.32 -17.44 -10.09
C PRO A 52 -11.05 -18.77 -10.37
N VAL A 53 -10.99 -19.72 -9.42
CA VAL A 53 -11.75 -20.98 -9.50
C VAL A 53 -13.25 -20.68 -9.47
N SER A 54 -13.72 -19.87 -8.52
CA SER A 54 -15.12 -19.45 -8.46
C SER A 54 -15.58 -18.72 -9.74
N GLN A 55 -14.72 -17.89 -10.34
CA GLN A 55 -15.00 -17.18 -11.59
C GLN A 55 -15.16 -18.14 -12.78
N PHE A 56 -14.32 -19.18 -12.85
CA PHE A 56 -14.42 -20.21 -13.88
C PHE A 56 -15.71 -21.02 -13.77
N PHE A 57 -16.07 -21.46 -12.55
CA PHE A 57 -17.31 -22.18 -12.30
C PHE A 57 -18.56 -21.34 -12.62
N LEU A 58 -18.55 -20.06 -12.25
CA LEU A 58 -19.66 -19.14 -12.50
C LEU A 58 -19.80 -18.74 -13.98
N LYS A 59 -18.69 -18.60 -14.72
CA LYS A 59 -18.72 -18.36 -16.17
C LYS A 59 -19.47 -19.46 -16.92
N ASN A 60 -19.34 -20.70 -16.45
CA ASN A 60 -20.00 -21.87 -17.03
C ASN A 60 -21.45 -22.05 -16.54
N ASN A 61 -21.88 -21.29 -15.52
CA ASN A 61 -23.21 -21.40 -14.91
C ASN A 61 -23.82 -20.00 -14.70
N PRO A 62 -24.29 -19.33 -15.78
CA PRO A 62 -24.71 -17.93 -15.75
C PRO A 62 -25.99 -17.65 -14.92
N GLY A 63 -26.69 -18.69 -14.44
CA GLY A 63 -27.88 -18.55 -13.60
C GLY A 63 -27.61 -18.02 -12.19
N LEU A 64 -26.35 -17.97 -11.73
CA LEU A 64 -26.00 -17.50 -10.39
C LEU A 64 -25.82 -15.96 -10.34
N LYS A 65 -26.83 -15.26 -9.82
CA LYS A 65 -26.81 -13.79 -9.63
C LYS A 65 -25.89 -13.27 -8.51
N LEU A 66 -25.24 -14.15 -7.75
CA LEU A 66 -24.39 -13.78 -6.59
C LEU A 66 -23.03 -13.19 -6.98
N LEU A 67 -22.66 -13.25 -8.26
CA LEU A 67 -21.36 -12.86 -8.79
C LEU A 67 -20.91 -11.43 -8.33
N PRO A 68 -21.71 -10.36 -8.49
CA PRO A 68 -21.26 -9.00 -8.16
C PRO A 68 -20.94 -8.83 -6.67
N PHE A 69 -21.70 -9.48 -5.79
CA PHE A 69 -21.56 -9.30 -4.34
C PHE A 69 -20.21 -9.81 -3.83
N PHE A 70 -19.77 -10.97 -4.31
CA PHE A 70 -18.47 -11.55 -3.95
C PHE A 70 -17.28 -10.70 -4.46
N PHE A 71 -17.42 -10.05 -5.62
CA PHE A 71 -16.34 -9.24 -6.19
C PHE A 71 -16.24 -7.85 -5.56
N PHE A 72 -17.36 -7.22 -5.20
CA PHE A 72 -17.36 -5.86 -4.63
C PHE A 72 -17.34 -5.83 -3.10
N GLY A 73 -17.52 -6.96 -2.42
CA GLY A 73 -17.50 -7.03 -0.95
C GLY A 73 -16.20 -6.50 -0.32
N GLU A 74 -15.05 -6.71 -0.97
CA GLU A 74 -13.76 -6.19 -0.49
C GLU A 74 -13.68 -4.67 -0.55
N ASP A 75 -14.26 -4.07 -1.59
CA ASP A 75 -14.27 -2.62 -1.76
C ASP A 75 -15.19 -1.98 -0.71
N LEU A 76 -16.33 -2.60 -0.39
CA LEU A 76 -17.20 -2.18 0.71
C LEU A 76 -16.51 -2.28 2.07
N PHE A 77 -15.80 -3.39 2.32
CA PHE A 77 -15.01 -3.57 3.54
C PHE A 77 -13.91 -2.51 3.67
N LEU A 78 -13.22 -2.17 2.58
CA LEU A 78 -12.20 -1.13 2.56
C LEU A 78 -12.79 0.25 2.88
N ILE A 79 -13.94 0.59 2.31
CA ILE A 79 -14.65 1.86 2.58
C ILE A 79 -15.02 1.93 4.06
N PHE A 80 -15.59 0.85 4.60
CA PHE A 80 -15.95 0.76 6.02
C PHE A 80 -14.73 0.93 6.94
N ALA A 81 -13.64 0.20 6.68
CA ALA A 81 -12.42 0.30 7.46
C ALA A 81 -11.78 1.71 7.37
N THR A 82 -11.85 2.35 6.20
CA THR A 82 -11.38 3.72 6.02
C THR A 82 -12.20 4.71 6.85
N ALA A 83 -13.53 4.57 6.86
CA ALA A 83 -14.42 5.40 7.67
C ALA A 83 -14.12 5.27 9.17
N LEU A 84 -13.84 4.06 9.67
CA LEU A 84 -13.43 3.81 11.06
C LEU A 84 -12.07 4.46 11.40
N TYR A 85 -11.17 4.58 10.42
CA TYR A 85 -9.84 5.17 10.65
C TYR A 85 -9.86 6.70 10.78
N VAL A 86 -10.84 7.39 10.17
CA VAL A 86 -10.98 8.85 10.24
C VAL A 86 -11.10 9.39 11.68
N PRO A 87 -12.00 8.89 12.55
CA PRO A 87 -12.11 9.36 13.93
C PRO A 87 -10.85 9.06 14.75
N VAL A 88 -10.21 7.90 14.52
CA VAL A 88 -8.92 7.53 15.16
C VAL A 88 -7.83 8.53 14.76
N PHE A 89 -7.78 8.92 13.49
CA PHE A 89 -6.81 9.92 13.07
C PHE A 89 -7.10 11.30 13.67
N TRP A 90 -8.37 11.68 13.79
CA TRP A 90 -8.76 12.95 14.42
C TRP A 90 -8.36 13.00 15.90
N SER A 91 -8.51 11.90 16.64
CA SER A 91 -8.10 11.83 18.04
C SER A 91 -6.58 11.90 18.21
N ILE A 92 -5.82 11.19 17.38
CA ILE A 92 -4.35 11.19 17.40
C ILE A 92 -3.79 12.58 17.09
N ARG A 93 -4.49 13.41 16.30
CA ARG A 93 -4.08 14.80 16.05
C ARG A 93 -3.99 15.65 17.32
N LYS A 94 -4.69 15.28 18.40
CA LYS A 94 -4.60 15.96 19.71
C LYS A 94 -3.28 15.65 20.43
N LEU A 95 -2.59 14.56 20.08
CA LEU A 95 -1.32 14.10 20.67
C LEU A 95 -0.07 14.60 19.92
N LYS A 96 -0.21 15.57 19.00
CA LYS A 96 0.86 16.13 18.16
C LYS A 96 2.02 16.81 18.91
N HIS A 97 1.86 17.07 20.20
CA HIS A 97 2.88 17.73 21.01
C HIS A 97 4.11 16.82 21.27
N LEU A 98 3.94 15.49 21.14
CA LEU A 98 5.02 14.52 21.37
C LEU A 98 6.12 14.60 20.28
N PRO A 99 7.42 14.60 20.65
CA PRO A 99 8.55 14.68 19.71
C PRO A 99 8.53 13.61 18.62
N SER A 100 8.12 12.38 18.97
CA SER A 100 7.99 11.24 18.06
C SER A 100 6.96 11.49 16.94
N ALA A 101 5.91 12.29 17.22
CA ALA A 101 4.90 12.70 16.25
C ALA A 101 5.38 13.83 15.31
N LYS A 102 6.42 14.58 15.66
CA LYS A 102 6.99 15.64 14.79
C LYS A 102 7.87 15.08 13.67
N LEU A 103 8.56 13.96 13.90
CA LEU A 103 9.62 13.49 13.00
C LEU A 103 9.11 12.50 11.94
N ASN A 104 8.18 11.61 12.29
CA ASN A 104 7.58 10.64 11.37
C ASN A 104 6.09 10.53 11.73
N ASN A 105 5.18 10.89 10.81
CA ASN A 105 3.73 10.75 11.03
C ASN A 105 3.21 9.51 10.28
N PRO A 106 3.49 8.27 10.72
CA PRO A 106 3.04 7.07 10.03
C PRO A 106 1.51 7.03 9.90
N HIS A 107 0.79 7.62 10.86
CA HIS A 107 -0.66 7.76 10.81
C HIS A 107 -1.16 8.59 9.63
N ARG A 108 -0.41 9.63 9.23
CA ARG A 108 -0.75 10.48 8.08
C ARG A 108 -0.59 9.71 6.78
N TYR A 109 0.50 8.95 6.64
CA TYR A 109 0.71 8.07 5.49
C TYR A 109 -0.45 7.09 5.33
N VAL A 110 -0.78 6.34 6.39
CA VAL A 110 -1.85 5.33 6.36
C VAL A 110 -3.20 5.96 6.00
N LEU A 111 -3.52 7.13 6.55
CA LEU A 111 -4.76 7.84 6.18
C LEU A 111 -4.78 8.23 4.70
N TRP A 112 -3.73 8.88 4.21
CA TRP A 112 -3.69 9.35 2.81
C TRP A 112 -3.73 8.18 1.83
N GLN A 113 -3.09 7.07 2.18
CA GLN A 113 -3.16 5.84 1.39
C GLN A 113 -4.59 5.27 1.35
N LEU A 114 -5.28 5.19 2.49
CA LEU A 114 -6.68 4.74 2.57
C LEU A 114 -7.61 5.66 1.77
N LEU A 115 -7.52 6.98 1.99
CA LEU A 115 -8.33 7.98 1.28
C LEU A 115 -8.10 7.96 -0.23
N ALA A 116 -6.84 7.88 -0.68
CA ALA A 116 -6.52 7.80 -2.10
C ALA A 116 -7.03 6.51 -2.74
N THR A 117 -6.96 5.39 -2.02
CA THR A 117 -7.48 4.10 -2.50
C THR A 117 -9.01 4.11 -2.59
N VAL A 118 -9.71 4.67 -1.60
CA VAL A 118 -11.17 4.83 -1.64
C VAL A 118 -11.60 5.79 -2.74
N ALA A 119 -10.92 6.94 -2.90
CA ALA A 119 -11.21 7.90 -3.97
C ALA A 119 -11.06 7.27 -5.36
N TYR A 120 -9.98 6.53 -5.57
CA TYR A 120 -9.78 5.73 -6.78
C TYR A 120 -10.94 4.74 -6.99
N LYS A 121 -11.34 3.99 -5.96
CA LYS A 121 -12.44 3.03 -6.06
C LYS A 121 -13.78 3.68 -6.41
N ILE A 122 -14.10 4.82 -5.81
CA ILE A 122 -15.31 5.58 -6.13
C ILE A 122 -15.27 6.03 -7.59
N LEU A 123 -14.13 6.53 -8.06
CA LEU A 123 -13.99 7.08 -9.42
C LEU A 123 -14.03 6.01 -10.52
N PHE A 124 -13.50 4.81 -10.29
CA PHE A 124 -13.40 3.77 -11.32
C PHE A 124 -14.43 2.65 -11.15
N THR A 125 -14.75 2.24 -9.92
CA THR A 125 -15.70 1.14 -9.68
C THR A 125 -17.15 1.57 -9.87
N ILE A 126 -17.57 2.73 -9.35
CA ILE A 126 -18.99 3.15 -9.42
C ILE A 126 -19.45 3.42 -10.87
N PRO A 127 -18.73 4.21 -11.70
CA PRO A 127 -19.16 4.42 -13.09
C PRO A 127 -19.18 3.13 -13.89
N SER A 128 -18.26 2.22 -13.60
CA SER A 128 -18.27 0.91 -14.25
C SER A 128 -19.55 0.15 -13.97
N MET A 129 -20.15 0.24 -12.77
CA MET A 129 -21.40 -0.46 -12.43
C MET A 129 -22.63 0.12 -13.15
N VAL A 130 -22.61 1.41 -13.47
CA VAL A 130 -23.74 2.14 -14.05
C VAL A 130 -23.75 2.03 -15.58
N LEU A 131 -22.58 2.00 -16.22
CA LEU A 131 -22.45 1.88 -17.68
C LEU A 131 -22.60 0.41 -18.10
N GLN A 132 -23.74 0.06 -18.72
CA GLN A 132 -24.16 -1.33 -19.00
C GLN A 132 -23.68 -1.88 -20.37
N ASP A 133 -22.74 -1.21 -21.03
CA ASP A 133 -22.43 -1.51 -22.44
C ASP A 133 -21.54 -2.75 -22.67
N ILE A 134 -20.94 -3.33 -21.61
CA ILE A 134 -19.93 -4.41 -21.72
C ILE A 134 -20.32 -5.62 -20.85
N ILE A 135 -19.99 -6.83 -21.32
CA ILE A 135 -20.12 -8.09 -20.59
C ILE A 135 -19.49 -7.98 -19.18
N MET A 136 -20.27 -8.33 -18.15
CA MET A 136 -19.90 -8.17 -16.73
C MET A 136 -18.52 -8.78 -16.38
N THR A 137 -18.19 -9.94 -16.95
CA THR A 137 -16.92 -10.64 -16.71
C THR A 137 -15.71 -9.87 -17.24
N GLU A 138 -15.82 -9.23 -18.41
CA GLU A 138 -14.74 -8.43 -18.98
C GLU A 138 -14.53 -7.15 -18.18
N ARG A 139 -15.62 -6.52 -17.71
CA ARG A 139 -15.57 -5.37 -16.81
C ARG A 139 -14.84 -5.69 -15.50
N ILE A 140 -15.21 -6.78 -14.84
CA ILE A 140 -14.56 -7.22 -13.58
C ILE A 140 -13.07 -7.45 -13.82
N THR A 141 -12.72 -8.11 -14.92
CA THR A 141 -11.31 -8.41 -15.27
C THR A 141 -10.52 -7.14 -15.58
N GLY A 142 -11.14 -6.16 -16.24
CA GLY A 142 -10.55 -4.84 -16.50
C GLY A 142 -10.27 -4.06 -15.21
N LEU A 143 -11.25 -3.97 -14.30
CA LEU A 143 -11.08 -3.32 -13.00
C LEU A 143 -9.99 -3.97 -12.15
N GLN A 144 -9.91 -5.29 -12.17
CA GLN A 144 -8.87 -6.07 -11.50
C GLN A 144 -7.47 -5.77 -12.04
N THR A 145 -7.35 -5.61 -13.36
CA THR A 145 -6.10 -5.22 -14.01
C THR A 145 -5.72 -3.78 -13.63
N LEU A 146 -6.69 -2.86 -13.58
CA LEU A 146 -6.44 -1.49 -13.13
C LEU A 146 -6.01 -1.43 -11.67
N ASP A 147 -6.66 -2.20 -10.79
CA ASP A 147 -6.29 -2.34 -9.38
C ASP A 147 -4.83 -2.76 -9.20
N TYR A 148 -4.39 -3.75 -10.00
CA TYR A 148 -3.04 -4.28 -9.96
C TYR A 148 -1.98 -3.19 -10.15
N PHE A 149 -2.20 -2.23 -11.04
CA PHE A 149 -1.28 -1.12 -11.27
C PHE A 149 -1.52 0.05 -10.30
N ALA A 150 -2.78 0.39 -10.03
CA ALA A 150 -3.13 1.58 -9.26
C ALA A 150 -2.70 1.46 -7.80
N ILE A 151 -2.89 0.32 -7.14
CA ILE A 151 -2.64 0.17 -5.69
C ILE A 151 -1.16 0.34 -5.34
N PRO A 152 -0.19 -0.30 -6.04
CA PRO A 152 1.23 -0.06 -5.80
C PRO A 152 1.61 1.41 -6.04
N ILE A 153 1.10 2.02 -7.10
CA ILE A 153 1.38 3.42 -7.43
C ILE A 153 0.85 4.35 -6.32
N ILE A 154 -0.41 4.17 -5.91
CA ILE A 154 -1.03 4.94 -4.82
C ILE A 154 -0.20 4.78 -3.54
N SER A 155 0.21 3.56 -3.20
CA SER A 155 1.04 3.31 -2.01
C SER A 155 2.39 4.03 -2.09
N GLN A 156 3.12 3.93 -3.20
CA GLN A 156 4.42 4.58 -3.36
C GLN A 156 4.30 6.11 -3.39
N VAL A 157 3.32 6.66 -4.09
CA VAL A 157 3.09 8.11 -4.19
C VAL A 157 2.69 8.69 -2.82
N THR A 158 1.78 8.02 -2.11
CA THR A 158 1.38 8.48 -0.77
C THR A 158 2.52 8.34 0.24
N TYR A 159 3.36 7.31 0.11
CA TYR A 159 4.54 7.12 0.94
C TYR A 159 5.57 8.23 0.74
N LEU A 160 5.95 8.49 -0.51
CA LEU A 160 6.87 9.56 -0.89
C LEU A 160 6.32 10.93 -0.54
N GLY A 161 5.03 11.18 -0.77
CA GLY A 161 4.38 12.45 -0.47
C GLY A 161 4.33 12.74 1.03
N CYS A 162 4.06 11.74 1.87
CA CYS A 162 3.87 11.92 3.31
C CYS A 162 5.17 11.83 4.13
N ASN A 163 6.21 11.12 3.67
CA ASN A 163 7.49 11.05 4.36
C ASN A 163 8.35 12.28 4.03
N ARG A 164 8.38 13.28 4.93
CA ARG A 164 9.08 14.56 4.70
C ARG A 164 10.57 14.39 4.40
N ARG A 165 11.22 13.38 4.98
CA ARG A 165 12.62 13.05 4.70
C ARG A 165 12.77 12.47 3.30
N ASN A 166 12.02 11.43 3.00
CA ASN A 166 12.06 10.75 1.70
C ASN A 166 11.66 11.69 0.55
N ARG A 167 10.68 12.57 0.76
CA ARG A 167 10.28 13.60 -0.21
C ARG A 167 11.41 14.59 -0.50
N ARG A 168 12.12 15.06 0.53
CA ARG A 168 13.24 16.00 0.37
C ARG A 168 14.40 15.34 -0.37
N GLU A 169 14.71 14.10 -0.03
CA GLU A 169 15.74 13.31 -0.71
C GLU A 169 15.35 13.05 -2.18
N PHE A 170 14.12 12.62 -2.44
CA PHE A 170 13.60 12.43 -3.80
C PHE A 170 13.61 13.72 -4.63
N ILE A 171 13.12 14.83 -4.09
CA ILE A 171 13.15 16.14 -4.79
C ILE A 171 14.59 16.55 -5.09
N LYS A 172 15.53 16.35 -4.16
CA LYS A 172 16.96 16.63 -4.40
C LYS A 172 17.53 15.76 -5.51
N GLU A 173 17.21 14.47 -5.57
CA GLU A 173 17.71 13.57 -6.60
C GLU A 173 17.08 13.85 -7.98
N VAL A 174 15.78 14.14 -8.02
CA VAL A 174 15.08 14.55 -9.24
C VAL A 174 15.60 15.89 -9.74
N SER A 175 15.75 16.87 -8.84
CA SER A 175 16.30 18.17 -9.20
C SER A 175 17.72 18.02 -9.73
N LYS A 176 18.61 17.29 -9.03
CA LYS A 176 19.97 17.00 -9.53
C LYS A 176 19.92 16.39 -10.93
N ARG A 177 19.09 15.38 -11.19
CA ARG A 177 18.99 14.76 -12.53
C ARG A 177 18.46 15.71 -13.60
N LEU A 178 17.48 16.55 -13.29
CA LEU A 178 17.00 17.59 -14.22
C LEU A 178 18.09 18.64 -14.46
N TRP A 179 18.75 19.11 -13.41
CA TRP A 179 19.88 20.04 -13.52
C TRP A 179 21.05 19.44 -14.32
N PHE A 180 21.38 18.16 -14.13
CA PHE A 180 22.36 17.42 -14.94
C PHE A 180 21.92 17.27 -16.40
N LYS A 181 20.63 17.07 -16.69
CA LYS A 181 20.12 17.03 -18.08
C LYS A 181 20.10 18.41 -18.75
N ILE A 182 19.82 19.48 -17.98
CA ILE A 182 19.79 20.86 -18.49
C ILE A 182 21.20 21.40 -18.68
N LEU A 183 22.13 21.18 -17.74
CA LEU A 183 23.53 21.57 -17.89
C LEU A 183 24.29 20.68 -18.89
N CYS A 184 23.97 19.40 -18.96
CA CYS A 184 24.64 18.45 -19.83
C CYS A 184 23.76 18.11 -21.04
N GLY A 185 23.42 19.15 -21.81
CA GLY A 185 22.73 19.00 -23.10
C GLY A 185 23.53 18.22 -24.16
N ARG A 186 24.81 17.90 -23.91
CA ARG A 186 25.69 17.01 -24.68
C ARG A 186 27.02 16.97 -23.94
N CYS A 187 27.31 15.92 -23.16
CA CYS A 187 28.68 15.44 -22.87
C CYS A 187 28.62 14.21 -21.94
N CYS A 188 29.26 13.13 -22.38
CA CYS A 188 29.40 11.87 -21.65
C CYS A 188 29.97 12.05 -20.23
N SER A 189 29.63 11.14 -19.31
CA SER A 189 30.70 10.31 -18.73
C SER A 189 30.17 9.08 -18.00
N LYS A 190 30.69 7.92 -18.40
CA LYS A 190 30.61 6.66 -17.67
C LYS A 190 31.19 6.89 -16.27
N LYS A 191 30.41 6.72 -15.20
CA LYS A 191 30.97 6.58 -13.86
C LYS A 191 31.35 5.12 -13.63
N LYS A 192 32.64 4.84 -13.45
CA LYS A 192 33.14 3.62 -12.81
C LYS A 192 32.58 3.57 -11.38
N SER A 193 31.99 2.44 -10.99
CA SER A 193 31.70 2.14 -9.60
C SER A 193 33.00 1.79 -8.89
N THR A 194 33.66 2.79 -8.31
CA THR A 194 34.69 2.55 -7.29
C THR A 194 34.04 2.85 -5.94
N VAL A 195 33.88 1.80 -5.14
CA VAL A 195 33.49 1.92 -3.73
C VAL A 195 34.76 2.29 -2.97
N GLU A 196 34.78 3.46 -2.34
CA GLU A 196 35.82 3.80 -1.37
C GLU A 196 35.64 2.90 -0.13
N PRO A 197 36.68 2.18 0.32
CA PRO A 197 36.57 1.36 1.52
C PRO A 197 36.39 2.28 2.73
N THR A 198 35.34 2.00 3.52
CA THR A 198 35.12 2.60 4.84
C THR A 198 36.36 2.38 5.73
N PRO A 199 36.83 3.40 6.47
CA PRO A 199 38.04 3.31 7.31
C PRO A 199 38.02 2.12 8.30
N ASP A 200 36.83 1.70 8.74
CA ASP A 200 36.66 0.60 9.68
C ASP A 200 37.11 -0.76 9.13
N ALA A 201 37.08 -0.95 7.79
CA ALA A 201 37.51 -2.20 7.17
C ALA A 201 39.05 -2.33 7.10
N ILE A 202 39.78 -1.21 6.99
CA ILE A 202 41.25 -1.21 6.92
C ILE A 202 41.86 -1.50 8.31
N VAL A 203 41.20 -1.05 9.37
CA VAL A 203 41.62 -1.35 10.75
C VAL A 203 41.44 -2.84 11.08
N GLN A 204 40.38 -3.49 10.58
CA GLN A 204 40.19 -4.92 10.83
C GLN A 204 41.16 -5.81 10.04
N LEU A 205 41.53 -5.44 8.81
CA LEU A 205 42.52 -6.17 8.01
C LEU A 205 43.93 -6.12 8.60
N SER A 206 44.36 -4.97 9.13
CA SER A 206 45.69 -4.83 9.73
C SER A 206 45.86 -5.51 11.10
N VAL A 207 44.75 -5.86 11.77
CA VAL A 207 44.75 -6.66 13.01
C VAL A 207 44.77 -8.16 12.73
N MET A 208 44.17 -8.64 11.62
CA MET A 208 44.23 -10.06 11.25
C MET A 208 45.58 -10.50 10.66
N GLU A 209 46.37 -9.61 10.07
CA GLU A 209 47.73 -9.93 9.59
C GLU A 209 48.79 -10.01 10.71
N ARG A 210 48.42 -9.71 11.97
CA ARG A 210 49.32 -9.77 13.14
C ARG A 210 48.96 -10.87 14.14
N ILE A 211 48.29 -11.93 13.70
CA ILE A 211 48.05 -13.17 14.45
C ILE A 211 48.55 -14.32 13.58
#